data_AF-A0A8S1D1X1-F1
#
_entry.id   AF-A0A8S1D1X1-F1
#
_cell.length_a   1.000
_cell.length_b   1.000
_cell.length_c   1.000
_cell.angle_alpha   90.00
_cell.angle_beta   90.00
_cell.angle_gamma   90.00
#
_symmetry.space_group_name_H-M   'P 1'
#
loop_
_entity.id
_entity.type
_entity.pdbx_description
1 polymer ?
#
loop_
_entity_poly.entity_id
_entity_poly.type
_entity_poly.pdbx_seq_one_letter_code
_entity_poly.pdbx_strand_id
1 'polypeptide(L)'
;MALTALVLLLSAAVVASAHACPADTLAVYRVVLDTHWTKELFPKQYPEFRPPAQWSRLLGRSHDDSFELFSEGRMASKAMRHFAELGKTDLFDAQRQGFDGIMDTFGADAIPRGDGQTTAKFYLDSNHSLVSLVVHMVPSPDWFIGVNSINLCNAHNKWEERKQLKLTLMDAGSDSGFTFTSPNWESDPPAPISIITSKYPDHPASSFFYPELDHLPAIATLQFIKIKEYNLKEQFSFNFASVVDRQEDVISNKVSDQLPPLVLSSGINAQHVLSIGSDGPISVTHTGRRRISRNQLRALRMRKLKNRRKSKQRKLGKGEPRIIVRPPRRDRFIYI
;
A
#
# COMPACT_ATOMS: atom_id res chain seq x y z
N MET A 1 -30.21 6.68 -72.05
CA MET A 1 -28.88 6.08 -71.75
C MET A 1 -28.45 6.61 -70.39
N ALA A 2 -28.95 5.97 -69.34
CA ALA A 2 -28.59 6.29 -67.96
C ALA A 2 -27.26 5.62 -67.61
N LEU A 3 -26.45 6.23 -66.75
CA LEU A 3 -25.73 5.53 -65.68
C LEU A 3 -25.06 6.58 -64.77
N THR A 4 -25.71 6.91 -63.66
CA THR A 4 -25.11 7.58 -62.51
C THR A 4 -24.49 6.51 -61.61
N ALA A 5 -23.17 6.48 -61.49
CA ALA A 5 -22.46 5.59 -60.57
C ALA A 5 -22.46 6.21 -59.17
N LEU A 6 -23.32 5.68 -58.30
CA LEU A 6 -23.33 5.99 -56.87
C LEU A 6 -22.28 5.09 -56.18
N VAL A 7 -21.12 5.66 -55.84
CA VAL A 7 -20.11 4.97 -55.02
C VAL A 7 -20.54 5.07 -53.56
N LEU A 8 -21.12 3.98 -53.04
CA LEU A 8 -21.36 3.79 -51.60
C LEU A 8 -20.02 3.47 -50.91
N LEU A 9 -19.41 4.48 -50.30
CA LEU A 9 -18.34 4.28 -49.31
C LEU A 9 -18.95 3.68 -48.04
N LEU A 10 -18.86 2.36 -47.91
CA LEU A 10 -19.08 1.67 -46.64
C LEU A 10 -18.00 2.14 -45.65
N SER A 11 -18.37 3.03 -44.74
CA SER A 11 -17.58 3.30 -43.55
C SER A 11 -17.74 2.12 -42.60
N ALA A 12 -16.78 1.20 -42.63
CA ALA A 12 -16.61 0.25 -41.54
C ALA A 12 -16.16 1.06 -40.32
N ALA A 13 -17.11 1.44 -39.47
CA ALA A 13 -16.79 1.85 -38.11
C ALA A 13 -16.12 0.65 -37.45
N VAL A 14 -14.79 0.69 -37.34
CA VAL A 14 -14.06 -0.16 -36.40
C VAL A 14 -14.55 0.27 -35.03
N VAL A 15 -15.57 -0.41 -34.52
CA VAL A 15 -15.91 -0.36 -33.10
C VAL A 15 -14.65 -0.87 -32.42
N ALA A 16 -13.87 0.06 -31.86
CA ALA A 16 -12.86 -0.30 -30.89
C ALA A 16 -13.60 -1.07 -29.81
N SER A 17 -13.46 -2.40 -29.80
CA SER A 17 -13.92 -3.20 -28.67
C SER A 17 -13.11 -2.69 -27.49
N ALA A 18 -13.71 -1.81 -26.69
CA ALA A 18 -13.30 -1.65 -25.31
C ALA A 18 -13.18 -3.08 -24.78
N HIS A 19 -11.98 -3.47 -24.36
CA HIS A 19 -11.72 -4.79 -23.81
C HIS A 19 -12.41 -4.84 -22.45
N ALA A 20 -13.73 -4.99 -22.46
CA ALA A 20 -14.57 -4.94 -21.29
C ALA A 20 -14.52 -6.32 -20.64
N CYS A 21 -13.92 -6.37 -19.45
CA CYS A 21 -13.91 -7.56 -18.62
C CYS A 21 -15.33 -8.02 -18.32
N PRO A 22 -15.54 -9.32 -17.97
CA PRO A 22 -16.87 -9.85 -17.71
C PRO A 22 -17.64 -8.92 -16.76
N ALA A 23 -18.67 -8.28 -17.30
CA ALA A 23 -19.51 -7.38 -16.53
C ALA A 23 -20.09 -8.13 -15.34
N ASP A 24 -20.35 -7.40 -14.25
CA ASP A 24 -21.00 -7.95 -13.07
C ASP A 24 -20.24 -9.10 -12.39
N THR A 25 -18.92 -9.18 -12.63
CA THR A 25 -18.05 -10.16 -11.96
C THR A 25 -17.12 -9.52 -10.94
N LEU A 26 -16.90 -10.23 -9.84
CA LEU A 26 -15.92 -9.93 -8.81
C LEU A 26 -14.91 -11.09 -8.76
N ALA A 27 -13.65 -10.81 -9.08
CA ALA A 27 -12.58 -11.78 -9.00
C ALA A 27 -11.73 -11.56 -7.73
N VAL A 28 -11.36 -12.66 -7.07
CA VAL A 28 -10.47 -12.66 -5.92
C VAL A 28 -9.16 -13.28 -6.34
N TYR A 29 -8.07 -12.52 -6.21
CA TYR A 29 -6.73 -12.99 -6.52
C TYR A 29 -5.87 -13.11 -5.27
N ARG A 30 -4.91 -14.02 -5.34
CA ARG A 30 -3.75 -14.06 -4.46
C ARG A 30 -2.55 -13.54 -5.25
N VAL A 31 -1.85 -12.56 -4.69
CA VAL A 31 -0.51 -12.23 -5.13
C VAL A 31 0.51 -12.97 -4.27
N VAL A 32 1.51 -13.56 -4.89
CA VAL A 32 2.68 -14.17 -4.23
C VAL A 32 3.92 -13.48 -4.77
N LEU A 33 4.63 -12.80 -3.89
CA LEU A 33 5.95 -12.23 -4.18
C LEU A 33 6.99 -13.17 -3.60
N ASP A 34 7.92 -13.59 -4.45
CA ASP A 34 9.06 -14.42 -4.10
C ASP A 34 10.34 -13.69 -4.49
N THR A 35 11.17 -13.35 -3.50
CA THR A 35 12.37 -12.54 -3.68
C THR A 35 13.61 -13.41 -3.71
N HIS A 36 14.56 -13.04 -4.57
CA HIS A 36 15.76 -13.80 -4.88
C HIS A 36 17.03 -12.94 -4.73
N TRP A 37 16.99 -11.94 -3.85
CA TRP A 37 18.17 -11.09 -3.58
C TRP A 37 19.09 -11.79 -2.60
N THR A 38 19.93 -12.68 -3.13
CA THR A 38 20.90 -13.48 -2.38
C THR A 38 22.32 -13.04 -2.69
N LYS A 39 23.27 -13.36 -1.80
CA LYS A 39 24.70 -13.07 -2.01
C LYS A 39 25.27 -13.86 -3.18
N GLU A 40 24.72 -15.03 -3.46
CA GLU A 40 25.13 -15.89 -4.57
C GLU A 40 24.77 -15.27 -5.92
N LEU A 41 23.56 -14.70 -6.05
CA LEU A 41 23.10 -14.07 -7.30
C LEU A 41 23.60 -12.63 -7.44
N PHE A 42 23.72 -11.90 -6.33
CA PHE A 42 24.12 -10.50 -6.29
C PHE A 42 25.28 -10.28 -5.29
N PRO A 43 26.49 -10.78 -5.59
CA PRO A 43 27.60 -10.77 -4.63
C PRO A 43 28.19 -9.38 -4.37
N LYS A 44 28.04 -8.44 -5.31
CA LYS A 44 28.63 -7.10 -5.20
C LYS A 44 27.95 -6.34 -4.06
N GLN A 45 28.73 -6.00 -3.02
CA GLN A 45 28.31 -5.17 -1.89
C GLN A 45 27.06 -5.70 -1.14
N TYR A 46 26.77 -7.00 -1.20
CA TYR A 46 25.58 -7.57 -0.55
C TYR A 46 25.48 -7.17 0.93
N PRO A 47 24.41 -6.47 1.36
CA PRO A 47 24.30 -5.98 2.74
C PRO A 47 24.08 -7.10 3.75
N GLU A 48 25.08 -7.39 4.59
CA GLU A 48 24.97 -8.41 5.64
C GLU A 48 24.59 -7.86 7.02
N PHE A 49 24.91 -6.57 7.29
CA PHE A 49 24.76 -5.99 8.62
C PHE A 49 24.36 -4.52 8.57
N ARG A 50 23.48 -4.12 9.51
CA ARG A 50 23.11 -2.73 9.83
C ARG A 50 22.62 -1.86 8.62
N PRO A 51 21.46 -2.17 8.03
CA PRO A 51 20.67 -3.40 8.18
C PRO A 51 21.11 -4.49 7.18
N PRO A 52 20.80 -5.78 7.44
CA PRO A 52 20.92 -6.82 6.42
C PRO A 52 19.97 -6.56 5.24
N ALA A 53 20.28 -7.16 4.08
CA ALA A 53 19.41 -7.18 2.91
C ALA A 53 18.03 -7.72 3.28
N GLN A 54 16.99 -6.94 2.97
CA GLN A 54 15.59 -7.24 3.28
C GLN A 54 14.67 -6.42 2.36
N TRP A 55 13.36 -6.65 2.48
CA TRP A 55 12.34 -5.95 1.70
C TRP A 55 11.31 -5.30 2.62
N SER A 56 10.81 -4.13 2.23
CA SER A 56 9.69 -3.50 2.94
C SER A 56 8.42 -4.36 2.84
N ARG A 57 7.36 -3.92 3.51
CA ARG A 57 6.01 -4.44 3.22
C ARG A 57 5.67 -4.21 1.75
N LEU A 58 4.85 -5.10 1.19
CA LEU A 58 4.25 -4.90 -0.12
C LEU A 58 3.06 -3.96 0.01
N LEU A 59 2.97 -2.99 -0.89
CA LEU A 59 1.78 -2.14 -1.06
C LEU A 59 1.26 -2.32 -2.48
N GLY A 60 -0.04 -2.58 -2.60
CA GLY A 60 -0.69 -2.74 -3.90
C GLY A 60 -2.09 -2.14 -3.96
N ARG A 61 -2.54 -1.93 -5.19
CA ARG A 61 -3.83 -1.36 -5.55
C ARG A 61 -4.42 -2.15 -6.71
N SER A 62 -5.69 -2.49 -6.64
CA SER A 62 -6.48 -2.77 -7.84
C SER A 62 -7.24 -1.50 -8.23
N HIS A 63 -7.27 -1.21 -9.53
CA HIS A 63 -7.72 0.09 -10.01
C HIS A 63 -8.13 0.08 -11.48
N ASP A 64 -8.74 1.18 -11.91
CA ASP A 64 -9.03 1.50 -13.31
C ASP A 64 -7.86 2.26 -13.97
N ASP A 65 -8.04 2.75 -15.20
CA ASP A 65 -7.02 3.47 -15.95
C ASP A 65 -6.77 4.92 -15.47
N SER A 66 -7.61 5.44 -14.57
CA SER A 66 -7.46 6.80 -14.03
C SER A 66 -6.43 6.88 -12.90
N PHE A 67 -6.13 5.76 -12.25
CA PHE A 67 -5.13 5.66 -11.20
C PHE A 67 -3.77 5.20 -11.71
N GLU A 68 -2.70 5.85 -11.23
CA GLU A 68 -1.32 5.46 -11.48
C GLU A 68 -0.53 5.44 -10.18
N LEU A 69 0.07 4.29 -9.84
CA LEU A 69 0.90 4.16 -8.63
C LEU A 69 2.29 4.76 -8.83
N PHE A 70 2.92 4.39 -9.95
CA PHE A 70 4.21 4.86 -10.43
C PHE A 70 4.31 4.54 -11.93
N SER A 71 5.23 5.14 -12.68
CA SER A 71 5.47 4.74 -14.08
C SER A 71 6.90 5.08 -14.48
N GLU A 72 7.52 4.21 -15.28
CA GLU A 72 8.85 4.45 -15.84
C GLU A 72 8.83 5.73 -16.70
N GLY A 73 9.86 6.56 -16.57
CA GLY A 73 9.97 7.84 -17.27
C GLY A 73 9.10 8.95 -16.68
N ARG A 74 8.30 8.69 -15.64
CA ARG A 74 7.56 9.73 -14.90
C ARG A 74 8.24 10.07 -13.57
N MET A 75 7.98 11.27 -13.09
CA MET A 75 8.44 11.70 -11.76
C MET A 75 7.73 10.91 -10.67
N ALA A 76 8.47 10.44 -9.67
CA ALA A 76 7.88 9.82 -8.50
C ALA A 76 6.94 10.80 -7.78
N SER A 77 5.72 10.35 -7.46
CA SER A 77 4.83 11.11 -6.59
C SER A 77 5.46 11.29 -5.21
N LYS A 78 5.02 12.30 -4.43
CA LYS A 78 5.50 12.50 -3.06
C LYS A 78 5.36 11.24 -2.19
N ALA A 79 4.27 10.49 -2.38
CA ALA A 79 4.04 9.24 -1.65
C ALA A 79 4.99 8.13 -2.11
N MET A 80 5.19 7.99 -3.43
CA MET A 80 6.11 7.01 -4.00
C MET A 80 7.55 7.25 -3.57
N ARG A 81 8.02 8.50 -3.64
CA ARG A 81 9.34 8.91 -3.14
C ARG A 81 9.51 8.57 -1.67
N HIS A 82 8.55 8.94 -0.82
CA HIS A 82 8.62 8.66 0.62
C HIS A 82 8.68 7.16 0.93
N PHE A 83 8.00 6.35 0.12
CA PHE A 83 8.04 4.90 0.24
C PHE A 83 9.35 4.31 -0.29
N ALA A 84 9.87 4.80 -1.41
CA ALA A 84 11.12 4.35 -2.01
C ALA A 84 12.33 4.64 -1.11
N GLU A 85 12.38 5.79 -0.45
CA GLU A 85 13.51 6.13 0.44
C GLU A 85 13.40 5.48 1.84
N LEU A 86 12.18 5.35 2.38
CA LEU A 86 11.98 5.04 3.81
C LEU A 86 11.15 3.80 4.09
N GLY A 87 10.52 3.20 3.07
CA GLY A 87 9.56 2.09 3.23
C GLY A 87 8.29 2.47 4.02
N LYS A 88 7.99 3.77 4.16
CA LYS A 88 6.84 4.27 4.92
C LYS A 88 5.62 4.47 4.02
N THR A 89 4.45 4.10 4.52
CA THR A 89 3.20 4.07 3.75
C THR A 89 2.19 5.14 4.14
N ASP A 90 2.50 5.99 5.12
CA ASP A 90 1.59 7.01 5.67
C ASP A 90 1.13 8.04 4.62
N LEU A 91 1.97 8.36 3.63
CA LEU A 91 1.55 9.25 2.53
C LEU A 91 0.63 8.58 1.50
N PHE A 92 0.49 7.26 1.52
CA PHE A 92 -0.49 6.54 0.72
C PHE A 92 -1.87 6.47 1.38
N ASP A 93 -2.04 6.97 2.61
CA ASP A 93 -3.33 7.00 3.32
C ASP A 93 -4.37 7.93 2.67
N ALA A 94 -3.94 8.80 1.76
CA ALA A 94 -4.81 9.61 0.91
C ALA A 94 -5.42 8.79 -0.25
N GLN A 95 -4.72 7.76 -0.73
CA GLN A 95 -5.15 6.87 -1.81
C GLN A 95 -5.95 5.69 -1.25
N ARG A 96 -7.22 5.98 -0.92
CA ARG A 96 -8.10 5.06 -0.20
C ARG A 96 -8.93 4.19 -1.14
N GLN A 97 -9.28 3.03 -0.62
CA GLN A 97 -10.20 2.11 -1.27
C GLN A 97 -11.53 2.77 -1.62
N GLY A 98 -12.00 2.60 -2.86
CA GLY A 98 -13.27 3.11 -3.37
C GLY A 98 -13.24 4.55 -3.88
N PHE A 99 -12.07 5.20 -3.94
CA PHE A 99 -11.90 6.58 -4.41
C PHE A 99 -10.82 6.66 -5.47
N ASP A 100 -10.87 7.71 -6.30
CA ASP A 100 -9.83 8.04 -7.29
C ASP A 100 -9.42 6.84 -8.18
N GLY A 101 -10.40 6.07 -8.65
CA GLY A 101 -10.19 4.92 -9.52
C GLY A 101 -9.66 3.66 -8.82
N ILE A 102 -9.56 3.65 -7.49
CA ILE A 102 -9.07 2.51 -6.70
C ILE A 102 -10.24 1.65 -6.22
N MET A 103 -10.19 0.35 -6.49
CA MET A 103 -11.17 -0.61 -5.98
C MET A 103 -10.75 -1.26 -4.66
N ASP A 104 -9.51 -1.73 -4.57
CA ASP A 104 -9.00 -2.41 -3.38
C ASP A 104 -7.60 -1.93 -3.00
N THR A 105 -7.35 -1.82 -1.70
CA THR A 105 -6.03 -1.50 -1.15
C THR A 105 -5.53 -2.70 -0.37
N PHE A 106 -4.47 -3.33 -0.87
CA PHE A 106 -3.92 -4.54 -0.28
C PHE A 106 -2.44 -4.37 0.06
N GLY A 107 -1.95 -5.22 0.95
CA GLY A 107 -0.55 -5.27 1.33
C GLY A 107 -0.18 -6.61 1.92
N ALA A 108 1.12 -6.88 1.93
CA ALA A 108 1.69 -8.10 2.48
C ALA A 108 2.83 -7.75 3.44
N ASP A 109 3.13 -8.65 4.37
CA ASP A 109 4.18 -8.43 5.36
C ASP A 109 5.56 -8.25 4.71
N ALA A 110 6.43 -7.50 5.40
CA ALA A 110 7.82 -7.31 5.01
C ALA A 110 8.60 -8.62 5.03
N ILE A 111 9.57 -8.78 4.13
CA ILE A 111 10.45 -9.95 4.09
C ILE A 111 11.76 -9.56 4.79
N PRO A 112 12.09 -10.12 5.97
CA PRO A 112 13.21 -9.68 6.81
C PRO A 112 14.59 -10.17 6.32
N ARG A 113 14.67 -10.69 5.09
CA ARG A 113 15.86 -11.21 4.42
C ARG A 113 15.78 -10.88 2.93
N GLY A 114 16.90 -10.95 2.21
CA GLY A 114 16.94 -10.68 0.78
C GLY A 114 16.16 -11.72 -0.05
N ASP A 115 16.09 -12.96 0.42
CA ASP A 115 15.23 -14.02 -0.11
C ASP A 115 14.08 -14.37 0.84
N GLY A 116 12.94 -14.68 0.25
CA GLY A 116 11.75 -15.09 0.98
C GLY A 116 10.47 -14.80 0.21
N GLN A 117 9.35 -15.10 0.85
CA GLN A 117 8.05 -15.01 0.22
C GLN A 117 7.07 -14.24 1.10
N THR A 118 6.22 -13.45 0.45
CA THR A 118 5.06 -12.81 1.09
C THR A 118 3.83 -12.91 0.17
N THR A 119 2.64 -12.81 0.74
CA THR A 119 1.40 -12.98 -0.01
C THR A 119 0.29 -12.08 0.50
N ALA A 120 -0.55 -11.60 -0.42
CA ALA A 120 -1.76 -10.87 -0.10
C ALA A 120 -2.92 -11.36 -0.98
N LYS A 121 -4.14 -11.11 -0.53
CA LYS A 121 -5.35 -11.26 -1.34
C LYS A 121 -5.89 -9.90 -1.68
N PHE A 122 -6.52 -9.80 -2.85
CA PHE A 122 -7.14 -8.58 -3.31
C PHE A 122 -8.29 -8.87 -4.27
N TYR A 123 -9.13 -7.86 -4.46
CA TYR A 123 -10.33 -7.93 -5.29
C TYR A 123 -10.17 -7.13 -6.58
N LEU A 124 -10.73 -7.64 -7.68
CA LEU A 124 -10.90 -6.91 -8.93
C LEU A 124 -12.35 -7.07 -9.41
N ASP A 125 -12.84 -6.10 -10.17
CA ASP A 125 -14.12 -6.14 -10.86
C ASP A 125 -13.95 -5.73 -12.32
N SER A 126 -15.05 -5.71 -13.08
CA SER A 126 -15.02 -5.39 -14.51
C SER A 126 -14.46 -4.00 -14.83
N ASN A 127 -14.59 -3.04 -13.91
CA ASN A 127 -14.17 -1.65 -14.09
C ASN A 127 -12.75 -1.42 -13.58
N HIS A 128 -12.26 -2.26 -12.67
CA HIS A 128 -10.96 -2.13 -12.02
C HIS A 128 -10.12 -3.40 -12.21
N SER A 129 -9.77 -3.68 -13.47
CA SER A 129 -9.07 -4.90 -13.88
C SER A 129 -7.53 -4.79 -13.81
N LEU A 130 -7.01 -3.61 -13.50
CA LEU A 130 -5.58 -3.34 -13.39
C LEU A 130 -5.10 -3.55 -11.96
N VAL A 131 -3.86 -4.03 -11.83
CA VAL A 131 -3.17 -4.13 -10.55
C VAL A 131 -1.78 -3.49 -10.62
N SER A 132 -1.48 -2.66 -9.63
CA SER A 132 -0.16 -2.07 -9.41
C SER A 132 0.34 -2.38 -8.01
N LEU A 133 1.64 -2.60 -7.84
CA LEU A 133 2.24 -2.78 -6.52
C LEU A 133 3.72 -2.40 -6.50
N VAL A 134 4.21 -2.10 -5.31
CA VAL A 134 5.60 -1.69 -5.04
C VAL A 134 6.12 -2.30 -3.74
N VAL A 135 7.43 -2.54 -3.72
CA VAL A 135 8.20 -2.98 -2.55
C VAL A 135 9.57 -2.29 -2.55
N HIS A 136 9.90 -1.59 -1.47
CA HIS A 136 11.19 -0.93 -1.29
C HIS A 136 12.28 -1.96 -0.92
N MET A 137 13.44 -1.85 -1.56
CA MET A 137 14.65 -2.62 -1.28
C MET A 137 15.40 -2.02 -0.09
N VAL A 138 15.67 -2.80 0.94
CA VAL A 138 16.31 -2.28 2.16
C VAL A 138 17.64 -2.99 2.44
N PRO A 139 18.75 -2.25 2.65
CA PRO A 139 18.88 -0.81 2.47
C PRO A 139 19.07 -0.44 0.99
N SER A 140 18.56 0.73 0.60
CA SER A 140 18.87 1.37 -0.67
C SER A 140 18.66 2.89 -0.53
N PRO A 141 19.20 3.70 -1.47
CA PRO A 141 18.91 5.13 -1.55
C PRO A 141 17.41 5.39 -1.78
N ASP A 142 16.87 4.88 -2.89
CA ASP A 142 15.46 4.98 -3.25
C ASP A 142 15.02 3.86 -4.23
N TRP A 143 15.59 2.66 -4.09
CA TRP A 143 15.38 1.58 -5.05
C TRP A 143 14.21 0.69 -4.67
N PHE A 144 13.43 0.27 -5.65
CA PHE A 144 12.26 -0.56 -5.43
C PHE A 144 12.03 -1.57 -6.56
N ILE A 145 11.22 -2.58 -6.28
CA ILE A 145 10.65 -3.48 -7.29
C ILE A 145 9.14 -3.27 -7.34
N GLY A 146 8.54 -3.46 -8.51
CA GLY A 146 7.11 -3.27 -8.64
C GLY A 146 6.57 -3.62 -10.02
N VAL A 147 5.25 -3.54 -10.14
CA VAL A 147 4.55 -3.57 -11.43
C VAL A 147 3.54 -2.44 -11.46
N ASN A 148 3.34 -1.87 -12.65
CA ASN A 148 2.36 -0.83 -12.90
C ASN A 148 1.31 -1.34 -13.89
N SER A 149 0.03 -1.15 -13.56
CA SER A 149 -1.14 -1.35 -14.42
C SER A 149 -1.18 -2.70 -15.13
N ILE A 150 -0.88 -3.80 -14.42
CA ILE A 150 -1.01 -5.14 -14.98
C ILE A 150 -2.49 -5.49 -15.11
N ASN A 151 -2.96 -5.65 -16.34
CA ASN A 151 -4.31 -6.16 -16.57
C ASN A 151 -4.36 -7.67 -16.30
N LEU A 152 -5.25 -8.08 -15.39
CA LEU A 152 -5.54 -9.49 -15.07
C LEU A 152 -6.76 -10.06 -15.80
N CYS A 153 -7.37 -9.23 -16.64
CA CYS A 153 -8.41 -9.60 -17.57
C CYS A 153 -7.82 -9.60 -18.98
N ASN A 154 -7.95 -10.74 -19.66
CA ASN A 154 -7.26 -10.99 -20.92
C ASN A 154 -8.03 -10.44 -22.13
N ALA A 155 -7.41 -10.51 -23.31
CA ALA A 155 -8.01 -10.05 -24.56
C ALA A 155 -9.29 -10.80 -24.98
N HIS A 156 -9.61 -11.92 -24.31
CA HIS A 156 -10.83 -12.69 -24.51
C HIS A 156 -11.91 -12.36 -23.48
N ASN A 157 -11.77 -11.24 -22.75
CA ASN A 157 -12.65 -10.83 -21.66
C ASN A 157 -12.81 -11.95 -20.62
N LYS A 158 -11.71 -12.54 -20.18
CA LYS A 158 -11.69 -13.55 -19.12
C LYS A 158 -10.63 -13.24 -18.09
N TRP A 159 -10.95 -13.50 -16.82
CA TRP A 159 -10.00 -13.41 -15.73
C TRP A 159 -8.91 -14.47 -15.86
N GLU A 160 -7.65 -14.03 -15.93
CA GLU A 160 -6.47 -14.90 -16.03
C GLU A 160 -6.36 -15.82 -14.82
N GLU A 161 -6.34 -17.14 -15.01
CA GLU A 161 -6.20 -18.09 -13.89
C GLU A 161 -4.87 -17.90 -13.14
N ARG A 162 -3.80 -17.64 -13.90
CA ARG A 162 -2.46 -17.42 -13.37
C ARG A 162 -1.67 -16.48 -14.27
N LYS A 163 -0.99 -15.50 -13.69
CA LYS A 163 -0.03 -14.62 -14.38
C LYS A 163 1.26 -14.54 -13.58
N GLN A 164 2.38 -14.88 -14.19
CA GLN A 164 3.70 -14.81 -13.56
C GLN A 164 4.57 -13.77 -14.25
N LEU A 165 5.23 -12.93 -13.46
CA LEU A 165 6.08 -11.84 -13.92
C LEU A 165 7.44 -11.92 -13.23
N LYS A 166 8.50 -11.61 -13.97
CA LYS A 166 9.80 -11.27 -13.38
C LYS A 166 9.77 -9.79 -13.06
N LEU A 167 10.19 -9.41 -11.86
CA LEU A 167 10.20 -8.01 -11.45
C LEU A 167 11.51 -7.35 -11.85
N THR A 168 11.37 -6.10 -12.29
CA THR A 168 12.48 -5.23 -12.63
C THR A 168 12.81 -4.35 -11.43
N LEU A 169 14.09 -4.10 -11.22
CA LEU A 169 14.59 -3.17 -10.23
C LEU A 169 14.51 -1.73 -10.79
N MET A 170 14.02 -0.81 -9.99
CA MET A 170 13.82 0.59 -10.37
C MET A 170 14.44 1.55 -9.37
N ASP A 171 14.90 2.68 -9.88
CA ASP A 171 15.36 3.86 -9.15
C ASP A 171 14.24 4.90 -9.16
N ALA A 172 13.92 5.51 -8.01
CA ALA A 172 12.83 6.48 -7.92
C ALA A 172 13.21 7.88 -8.42
N GLY A 173 14.51 8.14 -8.62
CA GLY A 173 15.05 9.41 -9.12
C GLY A 173 15.12 10.52 -8.06
N SER A 174 15.02 10.17 -6.79
CA SER A 174 14.96 11.09 -5.65
C SER A 174 16.25 11.14 -4.80
N ASP A 175 17.06 10.08 -4.82
CA ASP A 175 18.36 10.02 -4.14
C ASP A 175 19.46 9.57 -5.12
N SER A 176 20.62 10.25 -5.08
CA SER A 176 21.77 10.05 -5.97
C SER A 176 22.80 9.06 -5.43
N GLY A 177 22.48 8.31 -4.37
CA GLY A 177 23.34 7.29 -3.81
C GLY A 177 23.65 6.15 -4.78
N PHE A 178 24.93 5.80 -4.97
CA PHE A 178 25.30 4.68 -5.84
C PHE A 178 25.24 3.29 -5.19
N THR A 179 25.23 3.21 -3.85
CA THR A 179 25.36 1.94 -3.12
C THR A 179 24.20 1.74 -2.17
N PHE A 180 23.93 0.48 -1.81
CA PHE A 180 22.88 0.11 -0.85
C PHE A 180 22.89 0.93 0.45
N THR A 181 24.09 1.27 0.94
CA THR A 181 24.28 1.97 2.23
C THR A 181 24.86 3.37 2.05
N SER A 182 24.69 3.97 0.87
CA SER A 182 25.07 5.36 0.65
C SER A 182 24.34 6.26 1.67
N PRO A 183 24.99 7.32 2.20
CA PRO A 183 24.27 8.36 2.91
C PRO A 183 23.20 8.98 2.00
N ASN A 184 22.11 9.45 2.59
CA ASN A 184 21.08 10.19 1.86
C ASN A 184 21.72 11.36 1.08
N TRP A 185 21.49 11.39 -0.23
CA TRP A 185 21.94 12.43 -1.12
C TRP A 185 20.84 12.80 -2.11
N GLU A 186 20.06 13.82 -1.77
CA GLU A 186 18.99 14.36 -2.61
C GLU A 186 19.43 14.57 -4.07
N SER A 187 18.64 14.05 -5.01
CA SER A 187 18.76 14.35 -6.43
C SER A 187 18.16 15.73 -6.74
N ASP A 188 19.01 16.69 -7.15
CA ASP A 188 18.61 18.05 -7.53
C ASP A 188 19.17 18.44 -8.92
N PRO A 189 18.31 18.56 -9.96
CA PRO A 189 16.86 18.34 -9.93
C PRO A 189 16.52 16.85 -9.76
N PRO A 190 15.31 16.49 -9.28
CA PRO A 190 14.91 15.09 -9.22
C PRO A 190 14.79 14.51 -10.63
N ALA A 191 15.10 13.21 -10.76
CA ALA A 191 15.04 12.46 -12.00
C ALA A 191 13.72 11.68 -12.12
N PRO A 192 13.30 11.31 -13.34
CA PRO A 192 12.19 10.37 -13.51
C PRO A 192 12.58 8.96 -13.05
N ILE A 193 11.57 8.17 -12.70
CA ILE A 193 11.72 6.75 -12.36
C ILE A 193 12.39 6.03 -13.54
N SER A 194 13.41 5.25 -13.26
CA SER A 194 14.19 4.53 -14.29
C SER A 194 14.51 3.10 -13.88
N ILE A 195 14.75 2.24 -14.87
CA ILE A 195 15.13 0.85 -14.63
C ILE A 195 16.63 0.77 -14.30
N ILE A 196 16.96 0.05 -13.23
CA ILE A 196 18.35 -0.33 -12.91
C ILE A 196 18.67 -1.62 -13.68
N THR A 197 19.78 -1.62 -14.41
CA THR A 197 20.28 -2.77 -15.18
C THR A 197 21.70 -3.13 -14.77
N SER A 198 22.28 -4.17 -15.37
CA SER A 198 23.67 -4.53 -15.14
C SER A 198 24.67 -3.47 -15.62
N LYS A 199 24.25 -2.56 -16.51
CA LYS A 199 25.09 -1.53 -17.14
C LYS A 199 24.56 -0.10 -16.91
N TYR A 200 23.47 0.07 -16.17
CA TYR A 200 22.90 1.37 -15.85
C TYR A 200 22.42 1.42 -14.38
N PRO A 201 22.83 2.43 -13.58
CA PRO A 201 23.72 3.53 -13.96
C PRO A 201 25.15 3.05 -14.25
N ASP A 202 25.78 3.65 -15.26
CA ASP A 202 27.14 3.32 -15.72
C ASP A 202 28.19 3.94 -14.78
N HIS A 203 28.30 3.36 -13.59
CA HIS A 203 29.27 3.79 -12.59
C HIS A 203 29.87 2.60 -11.84
N PRO A 204 31.21 2.47 -11.74
CA PRO A 204 31.85 1.32 -11.09
C PRO A 204 31.41 1.08 -9.64
N ALA A 205 31.07 2.14 -8.91
CA ALA A 205 30.59 2.03 -7.53
C ALA A 205 29.12 1.60 -7.41
N SER A 206 28.34 1.62 -8.50
CA SER A 206 26.93 1.24 -8.46
C SER A 206 26.76 -0.21 -8.01
N SER A 207 25.89 -0.46 -7.02
CA SER A 207 25.64 -1.79 -6.45
C SER A 207 25.25 -2.84 -7.50
N PHE A 208 24.52 -2.41 -8.53
CA PHE A 208 24.02 -3.30 -9.59
C PHE A 208 24.81 -3.20 -10.90
N PHE A 209 25.95 -2.51 -10.89
CA PHE A 209 26.83 -2.47 -12.06
C PHE A 209 27.70 -3.72 -12.15
N TYR A 210 27.32 -4.62 -13.06
CA TYR A 210 27.99 -5.88 -13.42
C TYR A 210 28.30 -5.85 -14.92
N PRO A 211 29.43 -5.26 -15.36
CA PRO A 211 29.71 -5.02 -16.77
C PRO A 211 29.77 -6.31 -17.62
N GLU A 212 30.13 -7.42 -17.00
CA GLU A 212 30.22 -8.76 -17.62
C GLU A 212 28.85 -9.42 -17.85
N LEU A 213 27.77 -8.90 -17.25
CA LEU A 213 26.43 -9.46 -17.40
C LEU A 213 25.63 -8.67 -18.45
N ASP A 214 25.01 -9.39 -19.37
CA ASP A 214 24.07 -8.78 -20.34
C ASP A 214 22.78 -8.30 -19.66
N HIS A 215 22.33 -9.02 -18.65
CA HIS A 215 21.17 -8.68 -17.84
C HIS A 215 21.36 -9.19 -16.41
N LEU A 216 20.73 -8.52 -15.45
CA LEU A 216 20.71 -8.97 -14.07
C LEU A 216 19.93 -10.29 -13.94
N PRO A 217 20.34 -11.20 -13.04
CA PRO A 217 19.47 -12.29 -12.60
C PRO A 217 18.12 -11.76 -12.10
N ALA A 218 17.10 -12.62 -12.09
CA ALA A 218 15.80 -12.22 -11.57
C ALA A 218 15.91 -11.92 -10.07
N ILE A 219 15.65 -10.67 -9.67
CA ILE A 219 15.73 -10.26 -8.27
C ILE A 219 14.48 -10.63 -7.46
N ALA A 220 13.34 -10.76 -8.15
CA ALA A 220 12.09 -11.24 -7.60
C ALA A 220 11.16 -11.74 -8.71
N THR A 221 10.24 -12.62 -8.33
CA THR A 221 9.15 -13.10 -9.18
C THR A 221 7.81 -12.85 -8.49
N LEU A 222 6.83 -12.45 -9.29
CA LEU A 222 5.49 -12.15 -8.84
C LEU A 222 4.50 -13.08 -9.52
N GLN A 223 3.58 -13.65 -8.75
CA GLN A 223 2.51 -14.49 -9.29
C GLN A 223 1.15 -13.97 -8.83
N PHE A 224 0.26 -13.73 -9.78
CA PHE A 224 -1.16 -13.53 -9.55
C PHE A 224 -1.88 -14.84 -9.82
N ILE A 225 -2.67 -15.32 -8.86
CA ILE A 225 -3.39 -16.58 -8.93
C ILE A 225 -4.85 -16.30 -8.61
N LYS A 226 -5.76 -16.59 -9.55
CA LYS A 226 -7.19 -16.46 -9.29
C LYS A 226 -7.61 -17.49 -8.25
N ILE A 227 -8.25 -17.03 -7.19
CA ILE A 227 -8.77 -17.89 -6.11
C ILE A 227 -10.23 -18.22 -6.40
N LYS A 228 -11.03 -17.19 -6.70
CA LYS A 228 -12.48 -17.29 -6.90
C LYS A 228 -12.95 -16.21 -7.85
N GLU A 229 -14.07 -16.49 -8.49
CA GLU A 229 -14.81 -15.57 -9.34
C GLU A 229 -16.28 -15.64 -8.92
N TYR A 230 -16.89 -14.49 -8.71
CA TYR A 230 -18.29 -14.35 -8.33
C TYR A 230 -19.02 -13.59 -9.43
N ASN A 231 -20.21 -14.04 -9.79
CA ASN A 231 -21.13 -13.29 -10.66
C ASN A 231 -22.22 -12.69 -9.79
N LEU A 232 -22.49 -11.39 -9.95
CA LEU A 232 -23.70 -10.78 -9.39
C LEU A 232 -24.89 -11.41 -10.11
N LYS A 233 -25.74 -12.11 -9.37
CA LYS A 233 -27.05 -12.52 -9.88
C LYS A 233 -27.97 -11.33 -9.68
N GLU A 234 -28.45 -10.72 -10.76
CA GLU A 234 -29.59 -9.82 -10.68
C GLU A 234 -30.79 -10.61 -10.13
N GLN A 235 -31.18 -10.35 -8.88
CA GLN A 235 -32.54 -10.62 -8.39
C GLN A 235 -32.74 -10.00 -7.00
N PHE A 236 -33.13 -8.73 -6.98
CA PHE A 236 -34.08 -8.22 -5.99
C PHE A 236 -35.04 -7.26 -6.68
N SER A 237 -36.08 -7.81 -7.30
CA SER A 237 -37.29 -7.04 -7.59
C SER A 237 -37.99 -6.78 -6.25
N PHE A 238 -37.68 -5.67 -5.59
CA PHE A 238 -38.52 -5.17 -4.50
C PHE A 238 -39.83 -4.70 -5.13
N ASN A 239 -40.84 -5.57 -5.10
CA ASN A 239 -42.17 -5.22 -5.54
C ASN A 239 -42.81 -4.36 -4.43
N PHE A 240 -42.60 -3.05 -4.47
CA PHE A 240 -43.08 -2.12 -3.44
C PHE A 240 -44.61 -2.15 -3.29
N ALA A 241 -45.32 -2.61 -4.32
CA ALA A 241 -46.77 -2.77 -4.31
C ALA A 241 -47.29 -3.81 -3.29
N SER A 242 -46.48 -4.78 -2.85
CA SER A 242 -46.93 -5.80 -1.88
C SER A 242 -46.78 -5.38 -0.41
N VAL A 243 -46.13 -4.24 -0.14
CA VAL A 243 -45.92 -3.72 1.23
C VAL A 243 -47.04 -2.76 1.65
N VAL A 244 -47.73 -2.13 0.69
CA VAL A 244 -48.77 -1.13 0.99
C VAL A 244 -50.14 -1.76 1.30
N ASP A 245 -50.35 -3.04 0.99
CA ASP A 245 -51.65 -3.72 1.12
C ASP A 245 -51.90 -4.41 2.49
N ARG A 246 -51.15 -4.03 3.53
CA ARG A 246 -51.28 -4.66 4.88
C ARG A 246 -51.39 -3.68 6.04
N GLN A 247 -51.84 -2.45 5.79
CA GLN A 247 -52.01 -1.49 6.87
C GLN A 247 -53.31 -0.70 6.81
N GLU A 248 -54.40 -1.35 6.42
CA GLU A 248 -55.75 -0.94 6.81
C GLU A 248 -56.44 -2.16 7.37
N ASP A 249 -56.27 -2.39 8.68
CA ASP A 249 -57.36 -2.80 9.57
C ASP A 249 -56.86 -2.94 11.02
N VAL A 250 -57.72 -2.51 11.94
CA VAL A 250 -57.77 -2.83 13.38
C VAL A 250 -57.26 -1.76 14.39
N ILE A 251 -58.21 -0.89 14.78
CA ILE A 251 -58.58 -0.46 16.16
C ILE A 251 -57.87 0.75 16.82
N SER A 252 -58.53 1.91 16.70
CA SER A 252 -59.21 2.71 17.75
C SER A 252 -58.75 2.68 19.23
N ASN A 253 -58.42 3.88 19.72
CA ASN A 253 -58.75 4.53 21.01
C ASN A 253 -57.59 4.99 21.93
N LYS A 254 -57.50 6.33 22.02
CA LYS A 254 -57.14 7.22 23.14
C LYS A 254 -55.83 6.95 23.92
N VAL A 255 -54.90 7.91 23.87
CA VAL A 255 -54.56 8.85 24.97
C VAL A 255 -53.84 10.08 24.39
N SER A 256 -54.15 11.25 24.96
CA SER A 256 -53.70 12.59 24.60
C SER A 256 -52.27 12.92 25.04
N ASP A 257 -51.72 13.92 24.34
CA ASP A 257 -50.75 14.94 24.76
C ASP A 257 -49.22 14.75 24.53
N GLN A 258 -48.78 15.56 23.55
CA GLN A 258 -47.55 16.36 23.45
C GLN A 258 -46.23 15.68 23.05
N LEU A 259 -45.95 15.72 21.74
CA LEU A 259 -44.60 15.89 21.18
C LEU A 259 -44.65 16.92 20.02
N PRO A 260 -43.62 17.77 19.85
CA PRO A 260 -43.63 18.83 18.85
C PRO A 260 -43.48 18.27 17.41
N PRO A 261 -43.89 19.01 16.37
CA PRO A 261 -43.80 18.54 15.00
C PRO A 261 -42.34 18.43 14.56
N LEU A 262 -41.95 17.24 14.08
CA LEU A 262 -40.71 17.07 13.32
C LEU A 262 -40.91 17.65 11.92
N VAL A 263 -40.16 18.71 11.62
CA VAL A 263 -40.02 19.25 10.27
C VAL A 263 -39.19 18.26 9.45
N LEU A 264 -39.81 17.62 8.46
CA LEU A 264 -39.11 16.90 7.40
C LEU A 264 -38.54 17.91 6.40
N SER A 265 -37.25 18.26 6.54
CA SER A 265 -36.50 18.87 5.46
C SER A 265 -36.04 17.76 4.50
N SER A 266 -36.53 17.84 3.28
CA SER A 266 -36.08 17.12 2.10
C SER A 266 -34.56 17.13 1.95
N GLY A 267 -33.96 15.96 1.77
CA GLY A 267 -32.53 15.79 1.52
C GLY A 267 -32.13 14.32 1.43
N ILE A 268 -32.39 13.71 0.28
CA ILE A 268 -32.07 12.32 -0.05
C ILE A 268 -30.56 12.21 -0.35
N ASN A 269 -29.81 11.46 0.46
CA ASN A 269 -28.91 10.36 0.06
C ASN A 269 -27.96 9.95 1.21
N ALA A 270 -28.30 8.87 1.91
CA ALA A 270 -27.35 8.08 2.68
C ALA A 270 -27.83 6.62 2.67
N GLN A 271 -27.25 5.79 1.81
CA GLN A 271 -27.45 4.35 1.89
C GLN A 271 -26.59 3.80 3.03
N HIS A 272 -27.27 3.39 4.10
CA HIS A 272 -26.71 2.59 5.17
C HIS A 272 -26.59 1.13 4.71
N VAL A 273 -25.38 0.59 4.72
CA VAL A 273 -25.13 -0.84 4.60
C VAL A 273 -25.44 -1.51 5.95
N LEU A 274 -26.49 -2.30 5.99
CA LEU A 274 -26.85 -3.16 7.13
C LEU A 274 -26.24 -4.55 6.94
N SER A 275 -25.22 -4.86 7.74
CA SER A 275 -24.69 -6.22 7.90
C SER A 275 -25.55 -6.95 8.93
N ILE A 276 -26.18 -8.06 8.53
CA ILE A 276 -26.88 -8.96 9.45
C ILE A 276 -25.88 -10.05 9.87
N GLY A 277 -25.46 -9.98 11.13
CA GLY A 277 -24.65 -10.99 11.81
C GLY A 277 -25.41 -11.59 12.99
N SER A 278 -25.49 -12.91 12.98
CA SER A 278 -26.05 -13.87 13.94
C SER A 278 -26.01 -13.53 15.43
N ASP A 279 -27.08 -13.99 16.09
CA ASP A 279 -27.44 -13.98 17.51
C ASP A 279 -26.31 -14.18 18.54
N GLY A 280 -26.30 -13.27 19.53
CA GLY A 280 -25.61 -13.38 20.81
C GLY A 280 -25.96 -12.19 21.71
N PRO A 281 -26.07 -12.34 23.05
CA PRO A 281 -26.63 -11.29 23.91
C PRO A 281 -25.64 -10.13 24.06
N ILE A 282 -26.04 -8.94 23.59
CA ILE A 282 -25.28 -7.71 23.71
C ILE A 282 -25.57 -7.07 25.09
N SER A 283 -24.58 -7.10 25.97
CA SER A 283 -24.51 -6.20 27.12
C SER A 283 -24.18 -4.78 26.64
N VAL A 284 -25.11 -3.84 26.78
CA VAL A 284 -24.91 -2.44 26.41
C VAL A 284 -24.07 -1.76 27.50
N THR A 285 -22.78 -1.51 27.23
CA THR A 285 -21.98 -0.56 28.02
C THR A 285 -22.04 0.83 27.39
N HIS A 286 -22.71 1.77 28.07
CA HIS A 286 -22.69 3.19 27.74
C HIS A 286 -21.28 3.77 27.88
N THR A 287 -20.58 4.02 26.77
CA THR A 287 -19.33 4.82 26.77
C THR A 287 -19.64 6.29 26.51
N GLY A 288 -20.17 6.97 27.53
CA GLY A 288 -20.27 8.43 27.52
C GLY A 288 -18.88 9.08 27.47
N ARG A 289 -18.58 9.87 26.43
CA ARG A 289 -17.43 10.78 26.40
C ARG A 289 -17.56 11.79 27.55
N ARG A 290 -16.90 11.51 28.69
CA ARG A 290 -16.77 12.46 29.79
C ARG A 290 -15.86 13.62 29.37
N ARG A 291 -16.41 14.83 29.28
CA ARG A 291 -15.62 16.08 29.22
C ARG A 291 -14.80 16.19 30.51
N ILE A 292 -13.48 16.11 30.39
CA ILE A 292 -12.53 16.31 31.48
C ILE A 292 -12.52 17.80 31.82
N SER A 293 -12.81 18.17 33.07
CA SER A 293 -12.78 19.57 33.50
C SER A 293 -11.34 20.13 33.46
N ARG A 294 -11.19 21.45 33.31
CA ARG A 294 -9.87 22.12 33.31
C ARG A 294 -9.02 21.76 34.54
N ASN A 295 -9.67 21.50 35.69
CA ASN A 295 -9.00 21.10 36.92
C ASN A 295 -8.45 19.66 36.86
N GLN A 296 -9.19 18.72 36.23
CA GLN A 296 -8.72 17.36 36.02
C GLN A 296 -7.56 17.30 35.00
N LEU A 297 -7.59 18.14 33.97
CA LEU A 297 -6.48 18.26 33.02
C LEU A 297 -5.20 18.79 33.69
N ARG A 298 -5.35 19.74 34.63
CA ARG A 298 -4.23 20.29 35.41
C ARG A 298 -3.63 19.23 36.35
N ALA A 299 -4.46 18.42 37.00
CA ALA A 299 -4.02 17.30 37.84
C ALA A 299 -3.25 16.23 37.03
N LEU A 300 -3.73 15.87 35.84
CA LEU A 300 -3.05 14.94 34.93
C LEU A 300 -1.69 15.49 34.45
N ARG A 301 -1.60 16.78 34.12
CA ARG A 301 -0.33 17.43 33.76
C ARG A 301 0.67 17.40 34.92
N MET A 302 0.24 17.70 36.15
CA MET A 302 1.12 17.67 37.33
C MET A 302 1.61 16.25 37.65
N ARG A 303 0.75 15.23 37.46
CA ARG A 303 1.13 13.82 37.62
C ARG A 303 2.18 13.38 36.59
N LYS A 304 2.05 13.83 35.33
CA LYS A 304 3.02 13.57 34.26
C LYS A 304 4.38 14.25 34.53
N LEU A 305 4.38 15.45 35.10
CA LEU A 305 5.59 16.18 35.52
C LEU A 305 6.31 15.49 36.71
N LYS A 306 5.57 15.02 37.73
CA LYS A 306 6.15 14.24 38.85
C LYS A 306 6.80 12.94 38.36
N ASN A 307 6.17 12.23 37.41
CA ASN A 307 6.72 11.00 36.86
C ASN A 307 7.99 11.24 36.00
N ARG A 308 8.06 12.34 35.25
CA ARG A 308 9.30 12.74 34.54
C ARG A 308 10.44 13.06 35.51
N ARG A 309 10.16 13.72 36.64
CA ARG A 309 11.18 14.00 37.67
C ARG A 309 11.71 12.72 38.33
N LYS A 310 10.84 11.76 38.69
CA LYS A 310 11.26 10.44 39.22
C LYS A 310 12.10 9.63 38.23
N SER A 311 11.78 9.69 36.93
CA SER A 311 12.56 9.05 35.86
C SER A 311 13.96 9.66 35.72
N LYS A 312 14.07 10.99 35.78
CA LYS A 312 15.36 11.71 35.69
C LYS A 312 16.26 11.43 36.90
N GLN A 313 15.68 11.32 38.10
CA GLN A 313 16.41 11.00 39.33
C GLN A 313 16.91 9.54 39.34
N ARG A 314 16.14 8.59 38.79
CA ARG A 314 16.59 7.19 38.57
C ARG A 314 17.74 7.07 37.56
N LYS A 315 17.85 7.99 36.58
CA LYS A 315 18.96 8.01 35.62
C LYS A 315 20.25 8.63 36.19
N LEU A 316 20.18 9.48 37.21
CA LEU A 316 21.38 10.04 37.87
C LEU A 316 21.97 9.13 38.97
N GLY A 317 21.24 8.11 39.44
CA GLY A 317 21.69 7.22 40.53
C GLY A 317 22.39 5.93 40.10
N LYS A 318 22.72 5.75 38.81
CA LYS A 318 23.45 4.59 38.29
C LYS A 318 24.73 5.04 37.58
N GLY A 319 25.72 5.45 38.37
CA GLY A 319 27.11 5.56 37.92
C GLY A 319 27.97 4.65 38.79
N GLU A 320 28.58 3.62 38.20
CA GLU A 320 29.60 2.81 38.86
C GLU A 320 30.84 3.66 39.21
N PRO A 321 31.52 3.39 40.33
CA PRO A 321 32.73 4.12 40.68
C PRO A 321 33.87 3.74 39.72
N ARG A 322 34.40 4.74 38.99
CA ARG A 322 35.66 4.60 38.24
C ARG A 322 36.83 4.48 39.22
N ILE A 323 37.50 3.34 39.20
CA ILE A 323 38.80 3.13 39.85
C ILE A 323 39.84 3.96 39.09
N ILE A 324 40.40 4.97 39.75
CA ILE A 324 41.54 5.74 39.24
C ILE A 324 42.81 4.98 39.60
N VAL A 325 43.41 4.29 38.62
CA VAL A 325 44.76 3.72 38.77
C VAL A 325 45.77 4.87 38.64
N ARG A 326 46.48 5.17 39.73
CA ARG A 326 47.61 6.12 39.71
C ARG A 326 48.86 5.40 39.16
N PRO A 327 49.65 6.03 38.28
CA PRO A 327 50.91 5.43 37.82
C PRO A 327 51.97 5.42 38.94
N PRO A 328 52.89 4.44 38.96
CA PRO A 328 53.91 4.32 39.98
C PRO A 328 54.95 5.44 39.90
N ARG A 329 55.42 5.89 41.06
CA ARG A 329 56.49 6.89 41.22
C ARG A 329 57.80 6.33 40.66
N ARG A 330 58.52 7.14 39.89
CA ARG A 330 59.92 6.88 39.51
C ARG A 330 60.80 7.08 40.74
N ASP A 331 61.30 6.00 41.32
CA ASP A 331 62.43 6.05 42.23
C ASP A 331 63.74 6.16 41.44
N ARG A 332 64.59 7.06 41.93
CA ARG A 332 65.90 7.39 41.36
C ARG A 332 66.87 6.26 41.66
N PHE A 333 67.50 5.72 40.63
CA PHE A 333 68.70 4.90 40.78
C PHE A 333 69.90 5.83 41.00
N ILE A 334 70.62 5.58 42.09
CA ILE A 334 71.94 6.15 42.39
C ILE A 334 72.98 5.19 41.79
N TYR A 335 73.93 5.75 41.05
CA TYR A 335 75.12 5.06 40.54
C TYR A 335 76.06 4.71 41.69
N ILE A 336 76.55 3.47 41.71
CA ILE A 336 77.92 3.10 42.12
C ILE A 336 78.43 2.11 41.08
#